data_AF-A0A938BEK8-F1
#
_entry.id   AF-A0A938BEK8-F1
#
_cell.length_a   1.000
_cell.length_b   1.000
_cell.length_c   1.000
_cell.angle_alpha   90.00
_cell.angle_beta   90.00
_cell.angle_gamma   90.00
#
_symmetry.space_group_name_H-M   'P 1'
#
loop_
_entity.id
_entity.type
_entity.pdbx_description
1 polymer ?
#
loop_
_entity_poly.entity_id
_entity_poly.type
_entity_poly.pdbx_seq_one_letter_code
_entity_poly.pdbx_strand_id
1 'polypeptide(L)'
;MYFKKCFGISFLFVFLTAAVAVADVTVTNIKVANGKEYKLADNGLQLNEKYYVDRNYVVLEAPAGLIGVPLIMTGNDEKTSTGAEFLCFEIDMSATIWIGHDSRGEAEKGGTPPNWLGAEFKKHADMTIKVTDTNMDTFVLWEKSFPAGKVCFGGNAEEGAAGQGSNYIVLVAASVETPVKPLGKLSATWGKIKNMK
;
A
#
# COMPACT_ATOMS: atom_id res chain seq x y z
N MET A 1 -66.17 3.17 -11.39
CA MET A 1 -64.84 3.70 -11.01
C MET A 1 -64.14 2.61 -10.19
N TYR A 2 -62.81 2.42 -10.35
CA TYR A 2 -61.93 1.42 -9.72
C TYR A 2 -61.93 -0.01 -10.30
N PHE A 3 -60.80 -0.71 -10.50
CA PHE A 3 -59.38 -0.41 -10.75
C PHE A 3 -58.75 -1.76 -11.18
N LYS A 4 -58.17 -1.88 -12.38
CA LYS A 4 -57.41 -3.08 -12.78
C LYS A 4 -56.09 -3.09 -12.00
N LYS A 5 -55.86 -4.07 -11.12
CA LYS A 5 -54.56 -4.30 -10.49
C LYS A 5 -53.68 -5.14 -11.43
N CYS A 6 -52.68 -4.52 -12.02
CA CYS A 6 -51.56 -5.21 -12.67
C CYS A 6 -50.73 -5.95 -11.60
N PHE A 7 -50.50 -7.23 -11.80
CA PHE A 7 -49.59 -8.04 -10.98
C PHE A 7 -48.19 -7.94 -11.61
N GLY A 8 -47.29 -7.18 -10.98
CA GLY A 8 -45.90 -7.05 -11.38
C GLY A 8 -45.08 -8.25 -10.89
N ILE A 9 -44.42 -8.95 -11.81
CA ILE A 9 -43.47 -10.03 -11.50
C ILE A 9 -42.21 -9.39 -10.92
N SER A 10 -41.97 -9.61 -9.62
CA SER A 10 -40.74 -9.19 -8.94
C SER A 10 -39.60 -10.14 -9.32
N PHE A 11 -38.60 -9.63 -10.05
CA PHE A 11 -37.35 -10.34 -10.31
C PHE A 11 -36.45 -10.19 -9.07
N LEU A 12 -36.32 -11.25 -8.29
CA LEU A 12 -35.38 -11.32 -7.17
C LEU A 12 -33.96 -11.53 -7.72
N PHE A 13 -33.17 -10.45 -7.81
CA PHE A 13 -31.74 -10.54 -8.08
C PHE A 13 -31.03 -10.99 -6.80
N VAL A 14 -30.67 -12.27 -6.72
CA VAL A 14 -29.79 -12.79 -5.68
C VAL A 14 -28.36 -12.38 -6.04
N PHE A 15 -27.84 -11.34 -5.39
CA PHE A 15 -26.41 -11.01 -5.44
C PHE A 15 -25.65 -12.05 -4.60
N LEU A 16 -25.07 -13.05 -5.26
CA LEU A 16 -24.10 -13.94 -4.63
C LEU A 16 -22.80 -13.15 -4.42
N THR A 17 -22.61 -12.61 -3.22
CA THR A 17 -21.33 -12.03 -2.82
C THR A 17 -20.36 -13.19 -2.54
N ALA A 18 -19.44 -13.46 -3.45
CA ALA A 18 -18.29 -14.30 -3.14
C ALA A 18 -17.36 -13.51 -2.21
N ALA A 19 -17.11 -14.01 -1.01
CA ALA A 19 -16.03 -13.50 -0.18
C ALA A 19 -14.71 -13.86 -0.87
N VAL A 20 -14.01 -12.86 -1.39
CA VAL A 20 -12.62 -13.04 -1.83
C VAL A 20 -11.79 -13.09 -0.56
N ALA A 21 -11.24 -14.28 -0.25
CA ALA A 21 -10.17 -14.37 0.73
C ALA A 21 -8.98 -13.59 0.14
N VAL A 22 -8.68 -12.44 0.75
CA VAL A 22 -7.44 -11.72 0.43
C VAL A 22 -6.32 -12.61 0.97
N ALA A 23 -5.47 -13.12 0.08
CA ALA A 23 -4.27 -13.83 0.50
C ALA A 23 -3.33 -12.83 1.19
N ASP A 24 -2.80 -13.21 2.36
CA ASP A 24 -1.78 -12.41 3.04
C ASP A 24 -0.43 -12.65 2.38
N VAL A 25 0.32 -11.57 2.13
CA VAL A 25 1.69 -11.67 1.60
C VAL A 25 2.62 -12.13 2.72
N THR A 26 3.41 -13.17 2.45
CA THR A 26 4.47 -13.58 3.38
C THR A 26 5.71 -12.75 3.13
N VAL A 27 6.16 -12.01 4.15
CA VAL A 27 7.42 -11.26 4.13
C VAL A 27 8.48 -12.04 4.90
N THR A 28 9.62 -12.30 4.27
CA THR A 28 10.73 -13.04 4.89
C THR A 28 12.08 -12.38 4.61
N ASN A 29 13.15 -12.92 5.21
CA ASN A 29 14.53 -12.54 4.90
C ASN A 29 14.82 -11.02 5.00
N ILE A 30 14.20 -10.35 5.97
CA ILE A 30 14.43 -8.93 6.25
C ILE A 30 15.90 -8.74 6.64
N LYS A 31 16.61 -7.91 5.88
CA LYS A 31 18.03 -7.59 6.05
C LYS A 31 18.24 -6.10 5.96
N VAL A 32 18.91 -5.55 6.96
CA VAL A 32 19.37 -4.16 6.98
C VAL A 32 20.88 -4.15 6.73
N ALA A 33 21.38 -3.22 5.92
CA ALA A 33 22.77 -3.19 5.46
C ALA A 33 23.80 -3.19 6.61
N ASN A 34 23.46 -2.60 7.75
CA ASN A 34 24.33 -2.55 8.94
C ASN A 34 24.03 -3.66 9.97
N GLY A 35 23.21 -4.65 9.62
CA GLY A 35 22.90 -5.81 10.48
C GLY A 35 21.93 -5.53 11.63
N LYS A 36 21.30 -4.35 11.69
CA LYS A 36 20.22 -4.09 12.64
C LYS A 36 19.01 -4.99 12.36
N GLU A 37 18.31 -5.35 13.44
CA GLU A 37 17.13 -6.21 13.35
C GLU A 37 15.86 -5.37 13.17
N TYR A 38 15.31 -5.41 11.97
CA TYR A 38 13.94 -4.99 11.70
C TYR A 38 13.03 -6.20 11.76
N LYS A 39 11.76 -5.99 12.10
CA LYS A 39 10.79 -7.08 12.26
C LYS A 39 9.42 -6.70 11.75
N LEU A 40 8.58 -7.71 11.49
CA LEU A 40 7.16 -7.50 11.27
C LEU A 40 6.47 -7.13 12.59
N ALA A 41 5.47 -6.25 12.52
CA ALA A 41 4.50 -6.09 13.57
C ALA A 41 3.59 -7.33 13.64
N ASP A 42 3.28 -7.80 14.84
CA ASP A 42 2.55 -9.07 15.06
C ASP A 42 1.18 -9.11 14.37
N ASN A 43 0.51 -7.96 14.27
CA ASN A 43 -0.82 -7.82 13.68
C ASN A 43 -0.83 -6.85 12.48
N GLY A 44 0.33 -6.61 11.87
CA GLY A 44 0.48 -5.58 10.84
C GLY A 44 0.28 -4.16 11.38
N LEU A 45 -0.06 -3.22 10.50
CA LEU A 45 -0.37 -1.84 10.88
C LEU A 45 -1.68 -1.80 11.68
N GLN A 46 -1.61 -1.29 12.91
CA GLN A 46 -2.77 -1.19 13.80
C GLN A 46 -2.78 0.16 14.51
N LEU A 47 -3.98 0.66 14.81
CA LEU A 47 -4.13 1.84 15.65
C LEU A 47 -3.69 1.52 17.08
N ASN A 48 -3.07 2.49 17.75
CA ASN A 48 -2.51 2.40 19.10
C ASN A 48 -1.38 1.36 19.26
N GLU A 49 -0.83 0.85 18.15
CA GLU A 49 0.32 -0.06 18.15
C GLU A 49 1.58 0.64 17.66
N LYS A 50 2.74 0.10 18.07
CA LYS A 50 4.06 0.66 17.72
C LYS A 50 4.40 0.44 16.26
N TYR A 51 5.11 1.40 15.65
CA TYR A 51 5.56 1.31 14.25
C TYR A 51 7.09 1.32 14.06
N TYR A 52 7.86 1.49 15.15
CA TYR A 52 9.32 1.35 15.14
C TYR A 52 9.79 0.31 16.16
N VAL A 53 10.91 -0.33 15.89
CA VAL A 53 11.52 -1.32 16.81
C VAL A 53 12.20 -0.68 18.02
N ASP A 54 12.61 0.59 17.90
CA ASP A 54 13.45 1.31 18.86
C ASP A 54 12.77 2.56 19.43
N ARG A 55 11.46 2.74 19.20
CA ARG A 55 10.65 3.82 19.77
C ARG A 55 9.29 3.32 20.25
N ASN A 56 8.70 4.06 21.18
CA ASN A 56 7.37 3.78 21.73
C ASN A 56 6.27 4.60 21.07
N TYR A 57 6.52 5.19 19.90
CA TYR A 57 5.49 5.92 19.17
C TYR A 57 4.47 4.95 18.57
N VAL A 58 3.21 5.40 18.52
CA VAL A 58 2.09 4.60 18.01
C VAL A 58 1.33 5.31 16.89
N VAL A 59 0.61 4.51 16.12
CA VAL A 59 -0.29 5.00 15.07
C VAL A 59 -1.59 5.49 15.68
N LEU A 60 -2.03 6.69 15.30
CA LEU A 60 -3.28 7.30 15.75
C LEU A 60 -4.39 7.14 14.72
N GLU A 61 -4.07 7.36 13.45
CA GLU A 61 -5.01 7.29 12.33
C GLU A 61 -4.28 6.74 11.11
N ALA A 62 -4.96 5.93 10.30
CA ALA A 62 -4.43 5.41 9.05
C ALA A 62 -5.58 5.15 8.06
N PRO A 63 -5.32 5.10 6.74
CA PRO A 63 -6.34 4.70 5.77
C PRO A 63 -6.89 3.32 6.11
N ALA A 64 -8.21 3.17 6.10
CA ALA A 64 -8.88 1.94 6.53
C ALA A 64 -8.39 0.68 5.78
N GLY A 65 -8.05 0.83 4.50
CA GLY A 65 -7.51 -0.27 3.67
C GLY A 65 -6.08 -0.69 4.00
N LEU A 66 -5.38 0.02 4.89
CA LEU A 66 -4.03 -0.32 5.34
C LEU A 66 -3.99 -0.93 6.74
N ILE A 67 -5.11 -0.92 7.48
CA ILE A 67 -5.18 -1.58 8.79
C ILE A 67 -5.06 -3.10 8.61
N GLY A 68 -4.20 -3.73 9.39
CA GLY A 68 -3.88 -5.16 9.30
C GLY A 68 -2.85 -5.52 8.22
N VAL A 69 -2.48 -4.59 7.34
CA VAL A 69 -1.46 -4.85 6.31
C VAL A 69 -0.12 -5.12 7.00
N PRO A 70 0.65 -6.15 6.59
CA PRO A 70 1.99 -6.42 7.12
C PRO A 70 2.85 -5.15 7.16
N LEU A 71 3.35 -4.83 8.35
CA LEU A 71 4.19 -3.67 8.63
C LEU A 71 5.59 -4.15 9.00
N ILE A 72 6.59 -3.78 8.22
CA ILE A 72 7.99 -3.87 8.65
C ILE A 72 8.27 -2.66 9.53
N MET A 73 8.42 -2.92 10.83
CA MET A 73 8.86 -1.95 11.80
C MET A 73 10.35 -1.68 11.58
N THR A 74 10.68 -0.45 11.22
CA THR A 74 12.07 0.00 11.03
C THR A 74 12.63 0.56 12.34
N GLY A 75 13.94 0.83 12.36
CA GLY A 75 14.60 1.54 13.46
C GLY A 75 14.65 3.03 13.17
N ASN A 76 14.14 3.86 14.06
CA ASN A 76 14.20 5.32 13.91
C ASN A 76 15.60 5.89 14.17
N ASP A 77 16.48 5.14 14.84
CA ASP A 77 17.90 5.50 14.94
C ASP A 77 18.61 5.45 13.59
N GLU A 78 18.05 4.71 12.62
CA GLU A 78 18.57 4.57 11.26
C GLU A 78 18.01 5.62 10.28
N LYS A 79 17.38 6.69 10.78
CA LYS A 79 16.81 7.76 9.93
C LYS A 79 17.83 8.49 9.05
N THR A 80 19.11 8.41 9.38
CA THR A 80 20.21 8.98 8.58
C THR A 80 20.92 7.94 7.72
N SER A 81 20.28 6.79 7.46
CA SER A 81 20.87 5.73 6.66
C SER A 81 21.05 6.12 5.19
N THR A 82 22.07 5.53 4.57
CA THR A 82 22.39 5.65 3.13
C THR A 82 22.75 4.27 2.57
N GLY A 83 22.90 4.17 1.25
CA GLY A 83 23.14 2.95 0.49
C GLY A 83 21.91 2.52 -0.31
N ALA A 84 22.10 2.15 -1.58
CA ALA A 84 21.04 1.78 -2.51
C ALA A 84 20.25 0.51 -2.13
N GLU A 85 20.87 -0.40 -1.37
CA GLU A 85 20.24 -1.61 -0.82
C GLU A 85 20.30 -1.59 0.72
N PHE A 86 19.83 -0.50 1.34
CA PHE A 86 19.84 -0.37 2.80
C PHE A 86 18.90 -1.37 3.48
N LEU A 87 17.69 -1.54 2.95
CA LEU A 87 16.71 -2.51 3.43
C LEU A 87 16.32 -3.45 2.30
N CYS A 88 16.45 -4.75 2.53
CA CYS A 88 15.98 -5.79 1.62
C CYS A 88 15.12 -6.83 2.34
N PHE A 89 14.18 -7.44 1.63
CA PHE A 89 13.37 -8.57 2.10
C PHE A 89 12.83 -9.36 0.89
N GLU A 90 12.14 -10.46 1.17
CA GLU A 90 11.51 -11.30 0.14
C GLU A 90 10.00 -11.36 0.34
N ILE A 91 9.26 -11.33 -0.77
CA ILE A 91 7.81 -11.52 -0.84
C ILE A 91 7.48 -12.76 -1.68
N ASP A 92 6.49 -13.54 -1.25
CA ASP A 92 6.10 -14.81 -1.88
C ASP A 92 5.12 -14.65 -3.06
N MET A 93 4.49 -13.49 -3.17
CA MET A 93 3.56 -13.14 -4.25
C MET A 93 3.69 -11.66 -4.64
N SER A 94 3.05 -11.27 -5.74
CA SER A 94 3.00 -9.86 -6.15
C SER A 94 2.34 -9.00 -5.06
N ALA A 95 2.99 -7.89 -4.73
CA ALA A 95 2.56 -7.00 -3.66
C ALA A 95 2.75 -5.52 -4.02
N THR A 96 1.88 -4.67 -3.51
CA THR A 96 2.05 -3.23 -3.48
C THR A 96 2.79 -2.88 -2.20
N ILE A 97 3.98 -2.30 -2.35
CA ILE A 97 4.78 -1.79 -1.25
C ILE A 97 4.43 -0.33 -1.03
N TRP A 98 4.06 -0.01 0.21
CA TRP A 98 3.86 1.36 0.64
C TRP A 98 5.00 1.81 1.53
N ILE A 99 5.60 2.95 1.18
CA ILE A 99 6.58 3.64 2.02
C ILE A 99 5.85 4.77 2.73
N GLY A 100 5.80 4.70 4.05
CA GLY A 100 5.42 5.84 4.89
C GLY A 100 6.65 6.68 5.15
N HIS A 101 6.76 7.83 4.48
CA HIS A 101 7.89 8.74 4.60
C HIS A 101 7.53 9.95 5.48
N ASP A 102 8.50 10.40 6.27
CA ASP A 102 8.33 11.54 7.19
C ASP A 102 7.82 12.76 6.43
N SER A 103 6.66 13.29 6.83
CA SER A 103 6.04 14.41 6.13
C SER A 103 6.91 15.67 6.06
N ARG A 104 7.90 15.85 6.95
CA ARG A 104 8.87 16.96 6.89
C ARG A 104 9.86 16.80 5.74
N GLY A 105 10.08 15.57 5.28
CA GLY A 105 10.85 15.25 4.09
C GLY A 105 10.08 15.46 2.79
N GLU A 106 8.85 15.97 2.85
CA GLU A 106 8.02 16.22 1.67
C GLU A 106 8.06 17.68 1.24
N ALA A 107 7.87 17.91 -0.07
CA ALA A 107 7.93 19.24 -0.67
C ALA A 107 6.92 20.22 -0.04
N GLU A 108 5.76 19.73 0.40
CA GLU A 108 4.70 20.53 1.02
C GLU A 108 5.12 21.10 2.40
N LYS A 109 6.11 20.48 3.05
CA LYS A 109 6.72 21.00 4.30
C LYS A 109 8.13 21.56 4.09
N GLY A 110 8.54 21.78 2.84
CA GLY A 110 9.83 22.36 2.48
C GLY A 110 11.02 21.38 2.53
N GLY A 111 10.76 20.08 2.67
CA GLY A 111 11.76 19.03 2.54
C GLY A 111 11.89 18.50 1.12
N THR A 112 12.66 17.43 0.96
CA THR A 112 12.78 16.69 -0.31
C THR A 112 12.97 15.22 -0.01
N PRO A 113 12.23 14.30 -0.65
CA PRO A 113 12.41 12.87 -0.42
C PRO A 113 13.72 12.38 -1.06
N PRO A 114 14.24 11.21 -0.64
CA PRO A 114 15.33 10.55 -1.34
C PRO A 114 15.01 10.37 -2.85
N ASN A 115 16.02 10.48 -3.70
CA ASN A 115 15.87 10.36 -5.15
C ASN A 115 15.22 9.02 -5.56
N TRP A 116 15.60 7.91 -4.92
CA TRP A 116 15.02 6.60 -5.20
C TRP A 116 13.51 6.56 -4.95
N LEU A 117 13.04 7.27 -3.91
CA LEU A 117 11.63 7.31 -3.56
C LEU A 117 10.87 8.14 -4.60
N GLY A 118 11.37 9.35 -4.88
CA GLY A 118 10.75 10.26 -5.86
C GLY A 118 10.79 9.78 -7.31
N ALA A 119 11.76 8.94 -7.68
CA ALA A 119 11.92 8.44 -9.03
C ALA A 119 11.10 7.17 -9.32
N GLU A 120 10.93 6.31 -8.31
CA GLU A 120 10.37 4.97 -8.52
C GLU A 120 8.97 4.77 -7.94
N PHE A 121 8.58 5.56 -6.94
CA PHE A 121 7.30 5.42 -6.25
C PHE A 121 6.34 6.53 -6.65
N LYS A 122 5.06 6.19 -6.64
CA LYS A 122 3.97 7.15 -6.83
C LYS A 122 3.54 7.70 -5.47
N LYS A 123 3.64 9.01 -5.29
CA LYS A 123 3.17 9.73 -4.09
C LYS A 123 1.65 9.79 -4.02
N HIS A 124 1.10 9.65 -2.81
CA HIS A 124 -0.28 9.96 -2.45
C HIS A 124 -0.31 11.02 -1.36
N ALA A 125 -0.29 12.29 -1.77
CA ALA A 125 -0.16 13.42 -0.84
C ALA A 125 -1.35 13.56 0.13
N ASP A 126 -2.51 13.01 -0.22
CA ASP A 126 -3.75 13.00 0.57
C ASP A 126 -3.89 11.74 1.45
N MET A 127 -3.03 10.74 1.27
CA MET A 127 -3.01 9.54 2.10
C MET A 127 -1.90 9.62 3.14
N THR A 128 -2.28 9.68 4.41
CA THR A 128 -1.33 9.83 5.52
C THR A 128 -1.61 8.86 6.66
N ILE A 129 -0.54 8.53 7.40
CA ILE A 129 -0.64 7.82 8.68
C ILE A 129 -0.25 8.81 9.77
N LYS A 130 -1.19 9.12 10.66
CA LYS A 130 -0.96 10.01 11.79
C LYS A 130 -0.39 9.24 12.97
N VAL A 131 0.55 9.84 13.67
CA VAL A 131 1.30 9.17 14.74
C VAL A 131 1.50 10.06 15.97
N THR A 132 2.02 9.47 17.04
CA THR A 132 2.36 10.21 18.26
C THR A 132 3.70 10.93 18.23
N ASP A 133 4.54 10.75 17.19
CA ASP A 133 5.73 11.58 16.98
C ASP A 133 5.30 12.98 16.57
N THR A 134 5.04 13.84 17.56
CA THR A 134 4.46 15.18 17.35
C THR A 134 5.34 16.09 16.49
N ASN A 135 6.64 15.83 16.39
CA ASN A 135 7.53 16.61 15.53
C ASN A 135 7.35 16.24 14.05
N MET A 136 7.03 14.98 13.76
CA MET A 136 6.75 14.50 12.41
C MET A 136 5.27 14.71 12.03
N ASP A 137 4.34 14.53 12.98
CA ASP A 137 2.88 14.53 12.84
C ASP A 137 2.34 13.36 12.01
N THR A 138 2.76 13.24 10.75
CA THR A 138 2.29 12.20 9.83
C THR A 138 3.41 11.61 8.99
N PHE A 139 3.19 10.35 8.56
CA PHE A 139 3.81 9.80 7.36
C PHE A 139 2.96 10.13 6.14
N VAL A 140 3.60 10.50 5.03
CA VAL A 140 2.99 10.59 3.70
C VAL A 140 3.27 9.30 2.94
N LEU A 141 2.27 8.77 2.23
CA LEU A 141 2.35 7.45 1.62
C LEU A 141 2.79 7.51 0.16
N TRP A 142 3.67 6.58 -0.19
CA TRP A 142 4.21 6.36 -1.52
C TRP A 142 4.05 4.89 -1.91
N GLU A 143 3.59 4.59 -3.12
CA GLU A 143 3.33 3.20 -3.54
C GLU A 143 4.16 2.77 -4.76
N LYS A 144 4.51 1.48 -4.80
CA LYS A 144 5.05 0.80 -5.98
C LYS A 144 4.72 -0.70 -5.91
N SER A 145 4.33 -1.29 -7.04
CA SER A 145 4.08 -2.73 -7.12
C SER A 145 5.36 -3.51 -7.46
N PHE A 146 5.51 -4.67 -6.84
CA PHE A 146 6.62 -5.60 -7.04
C PHE A 146 6.08 -7.00 -7.33
N PRO A 147 6.71 -7.78 -8.24
CA PRO A 147 6.45 -9.20 -8.37
C PRO A 147 7.02 -9.96 -7.15
N ALA A 148 6.63 -11.23 -7.00
CA ALA A 148 7.25 -12.13 -6.03
C ALA A 148 8.79 -12.14 -6.17
N GLY A 149 9.50 -12.19 -5.05
CA GLY A 149 10.96 -12.24 -4.99
C GLY A 149 11.60 -11.20 -4.07
N LYS A 150 12.88 -10.91 -4.32
CA LYS A 150 13.69 -9.95 -3.54
C LYS A 150 13.27 -8.52 -3.86
N VAL A 151 13.05 -7.75 -2.81
CA VAL A 151 12.76 -6.31 -2.84
C VAL A 151 13.84 -5.59 -2.05
N CYS A 152 14.37 -4.49 -2.57
CA CYS A 152 15.38 -3.66 -1.89
C CYS A 152 15.10 -2.17 -2.09
N PHE A 153 15.39 -1.37 -1.08
CA PHE A 153 15.26 0.09 -1.11
C PHE A 153 16.49 0.79 -0.52
N GLY A 154 16.64 2.05 -0.91
CA GLY A 154 17.69 2.91 -0.43
C GLY A 154 17.52 3.34 1.03
N GLY A 155 18.57 3.96 1.57
CA GLY A 155 18.53 4.62 2.87
C GLY A 155 17.60 5.85 2.90
N ASN A 156 17.18 6.25 4.09
CA ASN A 156 16.25 7.37 4.30
C ASN A 156 16.89 8.75 4.13
N ALA A 157 18.22 8.82 4.26
CA ALA A 157 19.00 10.02 3.99
C ALA A 157 19.88 9.86 2.73
N GLU A 158 19.48 8.98 1.81
CA GLU A 158 20.13 8.85 0.51
C GLU A 158 20.06 10.16 -0.29
N GLU A 159 20.89 10.29 -1.33
CA GLU A 159 20.95 11.49 -2.18
C GLU A 159 19.55 12.04 -2.54
N GLY A 160 19.40 13.37 -2.41
CA GLY A 160 18.14 14.09 -2.59
C GLY A 160 17.38 14.35 -1.29
N ALA A 161 17.58 13.52 -0.26
CA ALA A 161 16.83 13.63 0.98
C ALA A 161 17.17 14.89 1.80
N ALA A 162 16.15 15.63 2.21
CA ALA A 162 16.26 16.79 3.10
C ALA A 162 15.00 16.97 3.95
N GLY A 163 15.15 17.41 5.19
CA GLY A 163 14.03 17.78 6.08
C GLY A 163 13.45 16.65 6.93
N GLN A 164 13.61 15.38 6.53
CA GLN A 164 13.22 14.25 7.37
C GLN A 164 13.94 14.27 8.72
N GLY A 165 13.25 13.87 9.78
CA GLY A 165 13.81 13.68 11.11
C GLY A 165 13.43 12.34 11.75
N SER A 166 12.77 11.47 11.00
CA SER A 166 12.33 10.13 11.38
C SER A 166 12.46 9.19 10.17
N ASN A 167 12.70 7.90 10.44
CA ASN A 167 12.94 6.90 9.39
C ASN A 167 11.62 6.51 8.69
N TYR A 168 11.68 6.03 7.45
CA TYR A 168 10.48 5.52 6.79
C TYR A 168 9.99 4.22 7.43
N ILE A 169 8.72 3.89 7.22
CA ILE A 169 8.13 2.56 7.50
C ILE A 169 7.68 1.89 6.20
N VAL A 170 7.55 0.56 6.20
CA VAL A 170 7.20 -0.22 5.00
C VAL A 170 5.98 -1.09 5.26
N LEU A 171 4.95 -0.94 4.43
CA LEU A 171 3.77 -1.81 4.42
C LEU A 171 3.77 -2.68 3.16
N VAL A 172 3.34 -3.93 3.29
CA VAL A 172 3.33 -4.91 2.19
C VAL A 172 1.90 -5.41 1.97
N ALA A 173 1.19 -4.82 1.02
CA ALA A 173 -0.19 -5.18 0.70
C ALA A 173 -0.26 -6.12 -0.50
N ALA A 174 -1.03 -7.20 -0.43
CA ALA A 174 -1.19 -8.12 -1.57
C ALA A 174 -1.75 -7.39 -2.79
N SER A 175 -1.10 -7.56 -3.95
CA SER A 175 -1.66 -7.13 -5.22
C SER A 175 -2.51 -8.28 -5.76
N VAL A 176 -3.82 -8.23 -5.52
CA VAL A 176 -4.76 -9.12 -6.22
C VAL A 176 -4.89 -8.63 -7.66
N GLU A 177 -4.06 -9.18 -8.56
CA GLU A 177 -4.37 -9.14 -9.98
C GLU A 177 -5.69 -9.89 -10.18
N THR A 178 -6.78 -9.15 -10.39
CA THR A 178 -8.00 -9.81 -10.86
C THR A 178 -7.67 -10.51 -12.18
N PRO A 179 -7.88 -11.83 -12.32
CA PRO A 179 -7.76 -12.46 -13.61
C PRO A 179 -8.86 -11.88 -14.49
N VAL A 180 -8.52 -10.88 -15.32
CA VAL A 180 -9.39 -10.46 -16.40
C VAL A 180 -9.36 -11.61 -17.40
N LYS A 181 -10.20 -12.62 -17.18
CA LYS A 181 -10.51 -13.63 -18.20
C LYS A 181 -11.09 -12.83 -19.36
N PRO A 182 -10.41 -12.72 -20.53
CA PRO A 182 -11.00 -12.03 -21.66
C PRO A 182 -12.28 -12.80 -21.99
N LEU A 183 -13.44 -12.17 -21.75
CA LEU A 183 -14.70 -12.64 -22.30
C LEU A 183 -14.47 -12.69 -23.81
N GLY A 184 -14.55 -13.91 -24.35
CA GLY A 184 -14.07 -14.24 -25.67
C GLY A 184 -14.51 -13.24 -26.73
N LYS A 185 -13.59 -12.95 -27.66
CA LYS A 185 -13.81 -12.34 -28.98
C LYS A 185 -15.25 -11.91 -29.21
N LEU A 186 -15.54 -10.62 -29.03
CA LEU A 186 -16.73 -10.00 -29.62
C LEU A 186 -16.56 -10.06 -31.15
N SER A 187 -16.98 -11.19 -31.75
CA SER A 187 -17.11 -11.34 -33.19
C SER A 187 -18.25 -10.44 -33.65
N ALA A 188 -17.91 -9.25 -34.10
CA ALA A 188 -18.83 -8.32 -34.73
C ALA A 188 -19.48 -8.98 -35.94
N THR A 189 -20.75 -9.37 -35.81
CA THR A 189 -21.60 -9.76 -36.93
C THR A 189 -22.74 -8.76 -37.04
N TRP A 190 -22.41 -7.51 -37.41
CA TRP A 190 -23.38 -6.45 -37.71
C TRP A 190 -23.88 -6.54 -39.15
N GLY A 191 -24.51 -7.65 -39.51
CA GLY A 191 -25.01 -7.83 -40.87
C GLY A 191 -26.14 -8.84 -40.94
N LYS A 192 -27.36 -8.43 -40.56
CA LYS A 192 -28.67 -8.94 -41.05
C LYS A 192 -29.85 -8.46 -40.19
N ILE A 193 -30.00 -7.14 -39.98
CA ILE A 193 -31.32 -6.58 -39.60
C ILE A 193 -31.54 -5.25 -40.33
N LYS A 194 -31.53 -5.31 -41.66
CA LYS A 194 -32.23 -4.34 -42.51
C LYS A 194 -32.67 -5.10 -43.74
N ASN A 195 -33.82 -5.77 -43.61
CA ASN A 195 -34.83 -5.99 -44.65
C ASN A 195 -35.82 -7.05 -44.15
N MET A 196 -36.82 -6.60 -43.41
CA MET A 196 -38.14 -7.24 -43.46
C MET A 196 -39.15 -6.11 -43.63
N LYS A 197 -39.95 -6.29 -44.68
CA LYS A 197 -41.01 -5.40 -45.16
C LYS A 197 -42.09 -5.18 -44.11
#